data_AF-A0A7S7QMC7-F1
#
_entry.id   AF-A0A7S7QMC7-F1
#
_cell.length_a   1.000
_cell.length_b   1.000
_cell.length_c   1.000
_cell.angle_alpha   90.00
_cell.angle_beta   90.00
_cell.angle_gamma   90.00
#
_symmetry.space_group_name_H-M   'P 1'
#
loop_
_entity.id
_entity.type
_entity.pdbx_description
1 polymer ?
#
loop_
_entity_poly.entity_id
_entity_poly.type
_entity_poly.pdbx_seq_one_letter_code
_entity_poly.pdbx_strand_id
1 'polypeptide(L)'
;MAKKTAKKTAKRTAKHAKRPTDGKSASATKSGATKKTSVAKKRTAAKKTASSEGTRRKTTAERTGDPRALIRVYRHGLGDCILIRIPRKNGPMFKLLIDCGVAVAQKDGAEKMRDVMKDILSVTKGSVDVLAVTHEHWDHVSGFQQAEELFAGLAVGQVWVAWTEDPRDELAKKLRKERAQALQLVSASVDAFKAAGNEAGADSVLALTGMFGAAGEKTKAAFDIAKAKAGSGDPVYLHPNDPPIVPKGCDFRVFVLGPPHDEKAIKHFNPSKKNPETYELALDGSGVLPLGVIGALSGDGDGDVIPFPPSSRIPLSMSEGHRFFRKAYWTGADWRRIDTDWLGNTDEFALMLQSATNNTSLVLAIELADGDVLLFAADAQVGNWHSWQTLEWGTGAERRTGPGLLGRTIFYKVGHHGSHNATMKEEGLELMTALKTAIIPVDEVVAKKMRWGAMPLSSLVAALSDRTQARTLRTDKTPEATIAGVQVDDLYFELTV
;
A
#
# COMPACT_ATOMS: atom_id res chain seq x y z
N MET A 1 36.90 -27.42 -53.20
CA MET A 1 37.90 -26.42 -53.66
C MET A 1 37.36 -25.05 -53.25
N ALA A 2 37.80 -24.46 -52.13
CA ALA A 2 38.90 -23.49 -51.98
C ALA A 2 38.70 -22.23 -52.87
N LYS A 3 38.80 -20.96 -52.43
CA LYS A 3 39.31 -20.33 -51.19
C LYS A 3 39.12 -18.79 -51.30
N LYS A 4 39.30 -18.09 -50.16
CA LYS A 4 39.66 -16.66 -49.90
C LYS A 4 38.51 -15.68 -49.60
N THR A 5 38.26 -15.26 -48.36
CA THR A 5 38.97 -14.36 -47.39
C THR A 5 39.21 -12.91 -47.83
N ALA A 6 38.62 -11.96 -47.07
CA ALA A 6 39.22 -10.65 -46.76
C ALA A 6 38.75 -10.14 -45.38
N LYS A 7 39.69 -9.99 -44.46
CA LYS A 7 39.59 -9.31 -43.15
C LYS A 7 39.87 -7.82 -43.34
N LYS A 8 39.10 -6.93 -42.69
CA LYS A 8 39.48 -5.51 -42.50
C LYS A 8 39.72 -5.22 -41.02
N THR A 9 40.90 -4.67 -40.76
CA THR A 9 41.45 -4.31 -39.44
C THR A 9 41.29 -2.80 -39.24
N ALA A 10 40.72 -2.35 -38.12
CA ALA A 10 40.67 -0.95 -37.75
C ALA A 10 41.71 -0.66 -36.65
N LYS A 11 42.66 0.24 -36.94
CA LYS A 11 43.70 0.72 -36.01
C LYS A 11 43.25 2.03 -35.34
N ARG A 12 43.39 2.08 -34.01
CA ARG A 12 43.34 3.28 -33.16
C ARG A 12 44.55 4.18 -33.43
N THR A 13 44.35 5.50 -33.38
CA THR A 13 45.43 6.46 -33.11
C THR A 13 44.94 7.54 -32.16
N ALA A 14 45.60 7.64 -31.02
CA ALA A 14 45.51 8.73 -30.05
C ALA A 14 46.45 9.88 -30.47
N LYS A 15 46.10 11.12 -30.11
CA LYS A 15 47.04 12.24 -30.06
C LYS A 15 46.84 13.04 -28.77
N HIS A 16 47.92 13.12 -28.02
CA HIS A 16 48.18 13.98 -26.86
C HIS A 16 48.86 15.27 -27.35
N ALA A 17 48.52 16.42 -26.77
CA ALA A 17 49.44 17.57 -26.67
C ALA A 17 49.05 18.50 -25.50
N LYS A 18 50.07 19.08 -24.87
CA LYS A 18 50.16 19.69 -23.53
C LYS A 18 50.16 21.24 -23.57
N ARG A 19 49.57 21.87 -22.53
CA ARG A 19 49.96 23.09 -21.73
C ARG A 19 50.22 24.43 -22.46
N PRO A 20 50.37 25.61 -21.80
CA PRO A 20 50.64 25.93 -20.36
C PRO A 20 49.74 27.08 -19.75
N THR A 21 49.44 27.10 -18.44
CA THR A 21 50.00 27.86 -17.27
C THR A 21 49.29 29.17 -16.87
N ASP A 22 49.34 29.41 -15.54
CA ASP A 22 49.13 30.65 -14.75
C ASP A 22 47.68 31.07 -14.43
N GLY A 23 47.28 31.42 -13.20
CA GLY A 23 47.97 31.52 -11.92
C GLY A 23 47.11 32.26 -10.87
N LYS A 24 47.44 32.00 -9.59
CA LYS A 24 47.20 32.79 -8.36
C LYS A 24 45.92 32.60 -7.51
N SER A 25 46.26 32.43 -6.23
CA SER A 25 45.53 32.28 -4.98
C SER A 25 44.89 33.56 -4.45
N ALA A 26 43.91 33.44 -3.53
CA ALA A 26 44.05 33.87 -2.13
C ALA A 26 42.77 33.64 -1.30
N SER A 27 42.96 33.21 -0.06
CA SER A 27 41.99 33.14 1.03
C SER A 27 41.58 34.52 1.56
N ALA A 28 40.39 34.63 2.15
CA ALA A 28 40.21 35.33 3.44
C ALA A 28 38.80 35.14 4.03
N THR A 29 38.79 34.65 5.25
CA THR A 29 37.77 34.80 6.31
C THR A 29 37.36 36.26 6.52
N LYS A 30 36.10 36.51 6.89
CA LYS A 30 35.74 37.60 7.81
C LYS A 30 34.39 37.37 8.49
N SER A 31 34.50 37.25 9.81
CA SER A 31 33.46 37.44 10.82
C SER A 31 33.02 38.90 10.87
N GLY A 32 31.77 39.13 11.26
CA GLY A 32 31.22 40.48 11.43
C GLY A 32 29.86 40.44 12.14
N ALA A 33 29.91 40.32 13.46
CA ALA A 33 28.77 40.60 14.33
C ALA A 33 28.61 42.12 14.50
N THR A 34 27.39 42.62 14.42
CA THR A 34 27.04 43.95 14.96
C THR A 34 25.68 43.91 15.64
N LYS A 35 25.73 44.08 16.97
CA LYS A 35 24.64 44.44 17.87
C LYS A 35 24.00 45.77 17.46
N LYS A 36 22.68 45.88 17.62
CA LYS A 36 22.05 47.10 18.14
C LYS A 36 21.03 46.73 19.23
N THR A 37 21.41 47.10 20.45
CA THR A 37 20.59 47.55 21.59
C THR A 37 19.63 48.67 21.14
N SER A 38 18.52 49.05 21.76
CA SER A 38 17.82 48.87 23.06
C SER A 38 16.46 49.58 22.84
N VAL A 39 15.39 49.37 23.59
CA VAL A 39 15.08 50.05 24.86
C VAL A 39 13.80 49.42 25.45
N ALA A 40 13.85 49.19 26.75
CA ALA A 40 12.81 48.63 27.60
C ALA A 40 11.73 49.67 28.00
N LYS A 41 10.52 49.19 28.32
CA LYS A 41 9.71 49.80 29.39
C LYS A 41 8.84 48.77 30.15
N LYS A 42 9.29 48.53 31.38
CA LYS A 42 8.61 48.25 32.65
C LYS A 42 7.26 47.47 32.70
N ARG A 43 7.39 46.34 33.40
CA ARG A 43 6.48 45.59 34.29
C ARG A 43 5.26 46.34 34.84
N THR A 44 4.13 45.64 34.89
CA THR A 44 3.31 45.45 36.11
C THR A 44 2.67 44.06 36.10
N ALA A 45 2.78 43.37 37.23
CA ALA A 45 2.19 42.05 37.46
C ALA A 45 0.74 42.19 37.92
N ALA A 46 -0.15 41.34 37.40
CA ALA A 46 -1.43 41.01 38.02
C ALA A 46 -1.82 39.56 37.65
N LYS A 47 -2.58 38.94 38.55
CA LYS A 47 -2.69 37.50 38.82
C LYS A 47 -4.10 37.02 38.42
N LYS A 48 -4.21 35.78 37.88
CA LYS A 48 -5.45 34.98 37.62
C LYS A 48 -6.39 35.58 36.53
N THR A 49 -7.02 34.85 35.62
CA THR A 49 -7.85 33.62 35.72
C THR A 49 -8.13 33.04 34.31
N ALA A 50 -8.36 31.72 34.25
CA ALA A 50 -9.24 30.98 33.35
C ALA A 50 -9.07 31.09 31.81
N SER A 51 -8.74 29.93 31.23
CA SER A 51 -8.78 29.58 29.80
C SER A 51 -10.20 29.68 29.23
N SER A 52 -10.39 30.50 28.20
CA SER A 52 -11.59 30.48 27.35
C SER A 52 -11.38 29.54 26.16
N GLU A 53 -12.30 28.59 26.01
CA GLU A 53 -12.45 27.71 24.85
C GLU A 53 -12.41 28.48 23.53
N GLY A 54 -11.54 28.04 22.62
CA GLY A 54 -11.54 28.49 21.23
C GLY A 54 -12.76 27.91 20.50
N THR A 55 -13.72 28.78 20.17
CA THR A 55 -14.89 28.44 19.38
C THR A 55 -14.46 28.02 17.96
N ARG A 56 -14.59 26.72 17.67
CA ARG A 56 -14.36 26.12 16.34
C ARG A 56 -15.34 26.73 15.34
N ARG A 57 -14.83 27.49 14.38
CA ARG A 57 -15.62 28.19 13.34
C ARG A 57 -16.21 27.15 12.38
N LYS A 58 -17.47 26.75 12.59
CA LYS A 58 -18.26 25.95 11.63
C LYS A 58 -18.60 26.82 10.43
N THR A 59 -17.97 26.56 9.29
CA THR A 59 -18.43 27.03 7.98
C THR A 59 -19.64 26.20 7.57
N THR A 60 -20.83 26.80 7.62
CA THR A 60 -22.08 26.22 7.12
C THR A 60 -22.11 26.31 5.60
N ALA A 61 -21.86 25.18 4.92
CA ALA A 61 -22.21 25.02 3.51
C ALA A 61 -23.73 24.78 3.38
N GLU A 62 -24.34 25.39 2.36
CA GLU A 62 -25.75 25.27 2.03
C GLU A 62 -26.16 23.79 1.82
N ARG A 63 -27.23 23.35 2.49
CA ARG A 63 -27.80 21.99 2.35
C ARG A 63 -28.67 21.91 1.09
N THR A 64 -28.15 21.30 0.04
CA THR A 64 -28.93 20.77 -1.09
C THR A 64 -29.35 19.33 -0.77
N GLY A 65 -30.65 19.06 -0.59
CA GLY A 65 -31.20 17.70 -0.42
C GLY A 65 -30.68 16.91 0.80
N ASP A 66 -31.27 15.73 1.04
CA ASP A 66 -30.65 14.74 1.92
C ASP A 66 -29.56 13.98 1.15
N PRO A 67 -28.40 13.69 1.77
CA PRO A 67 -27.26 13.09 1.07
C PRO A 67 -27.55 11.65 0.63
N ARG A 68 -27.11 11.27 -0.58
CA ARG A 68 -27.17 9.88 -1.07
C ARG A 68 -26.12 9.00 -0.42
N ALA A 69 -24.97 9.57 -0.06
CA ALA A 69 -23.98 8.93 0.79
C ALA A 69 -23.12 9.98 1.53
N LEU A 70 -22.59 9.58 2.67
CA LEU A 70 -21.53 10.30 3.39
C LEU A 70 -20.29 9.42 3.45
N ILE A 71 -19.15 9.90 2.95
CA ILE A 71 -17.89 9.16 2.91
C ILE A 71 -16.87 9.91 3.75
N ARG A 72 -16.48 9.33 4.89
CA ARG A 72 -15.44 9.87 5.77
C ARG A 72 -14.15 9.11 5.54
N VAL A 73 -13.12 9.79 5.03
CA VAL A 73 -11.77 9.24 4.86
C VAL A 73 -10.85 9.88 5.89
N TYR A 74 -10.28 9.08 6.78
CA TYR A 74 -9.42 9.60 7.85
C TYR A 74 -8.04 10.02 7.32
N ARG A 75 -7.46 11.05 7.98
CA ARG A 75 -6.21 11.74 7.60
C ARG A 75 -5.10 11.51 8.63
N HIS A 76 -5.05 10.32 9.21
CA HIS A 76 -4.18 9.95 10.32
C HIS A 76 -2.75 9.56 9.88
N GLY A 77 -2.51 9.36 8.58
CA GLY A 77 -1.20 9.05 8.02
C GLY A 77 -1.29 8.26 6.72
N LEU A 78 -0.24 7.47 6.47
CA LEU A 78 -0.23 6.45 5.42
C LEU A 78 -0.98 5.22 5.92
N GLY A 79 -2.04 4.84 5.21
CA GLY A 79 -2.93 3.74 5.55
C GLY A 79 -4.39 4.07 5.30
N ASP A 80 -5.25 3.08 5.51
CA ASP A 80 -6.68 3.18 5.22
C ASP A 80 -7.52 3.11 6.50
N CYS A 81 -8.48 4.03 6.58
CA CYS A 81 -9.63 3.93 7.47
C CYS A 81 -10.75 4.79 6.88
N ILE A 82 -11.87 4.17 6.52
CA ILE A 82 -12.93 4.81 5.75
C ILE A 82 -14.29 4.42 6.31
N LEU A 83 -15.09 5.42 6.71
CA LEU A 83 -16.46 5.20 7.16
C LEU A 83 -17.44 5.71 6.10
N ILE A 84 -18.29 4.83 5.60
CA ILE A 84 -19.33 5.11 4.63
C ILE A 84 -20.68 5.02 5.32
N ARG A 85 -21.54 6.01 5.11
CA ARG A 85 -22.91 6.04 5.63
C ARG A 85 -23.87 6.27 4.48
N ILE A 86 -24.84 5.38 4.28
CA ILE A 86 -25.80 5.44 3.17
C ILE A 86 -27.24 5.42 3.74
N PRO A 87 -28.16 6.27 3.28
CA PRO A 87 -29.55 6.25 3.75
C PRO A 87 -30.19 4.88 3.58
N ARG A 88 -31.03 4.51 4.55
CA ARG A 88 -31.98 3.41 4.41
C ARG A 88 -33.33 3.98 4.02
N LYS A 89 -34.21 3.14 3.48
CA LYS A 89 -35.62 3.48 3.25
C LYS A 89 -36.29 3.96 4.55
N ASN A 90 -35.98 3.30 5.67
CA ASN A 90 -36.47 3.63 7.00
C ASN A 90 -35.35 3.41 8.04
N GLY A 91 -35.29 4.28 9.06
CA GLY A 91 -34.37 4.14 10.19
C GLY A 91 -33.00 4.81 10.00
N PRO A 92 -32.01 4.49 10.85
CA PRO A 92 -30.68 5.09 10.74
C PRO A 92 -29.97 4.66 9.46
N MET A 93 -29.05 5.50 8.96
CA MET A 93 -28.20 5.18 7.81
C MET A 93 -27.49 3.82 8.02
N PHE A 94 -27.34 3.07 6.94
CA PHE A 94 -26.43 1.93 6.88
C PHE A 94 -24.99 2.42 7.05
N LYS A 95 -24.16 1.73 7.84
CA LYS A 95 -22.78 2.13 8.15
C LYS A 95 -21.82 1.00 7.78
N LEU A 96 -20.90 1.29 6.88
CA LEU A 96 -19.80 0.41 6.48
C LEU A 96 -18.48 1.05 6.88
N LEU A 97 -17.72 0.37 7.74
CA LEU A 97 -16.33 0.72 8.03
C LEU A 97 -15.42 -0.17 7.16
N ILE A 98 -14.56 0.44 6.35
CA ILE A 98 -13.54 -0.23 5.57
C ILE A 98 -12.19 0.07 6.22
N ASP A 99 -11.52 -0.96 6.70
CA ASP A 99 -10.21 -0.93 7.33
C ASP A 99 -10.08 0.03 8.52
N CYS A 100 -8.97 -0.11 9.25
CA CYS A 100 -8.57 0.77 10.33
C CYS A 100 -7.09 0.54 10.62
N GLY A 101 -6.20 1.19 9.86
CA GLY A 101 -4.76 0.99 10.05
C GLY A 101 -3.90 2.18 9.68
N VAL A 102 -2.65 2.16 10.14
CA VAL A 102 -1.63 3.16 9.84
C VAL A 102 -0.25 2.52 9.78
N ALA A 103 0.57 2.95 8.83
CA ALA A 103 1.89 2.39 8.55
C ALA A 103 2.79 2.42 9.78
N VAL A 104 3.66 1.41 9.90
CA VAL A 104 4.51 1.20 11.08
C VAL A 104 5.48 2.36 11.35
N ALA A 105 5.96 3.04 10.30
CA ALA A 105 6.82 4.21 10.43
C ALA A 105 6.06 5.49 10.83
N GLN A 106 4.73 5.41 11.01
CA GLN A 106 3.96 6.58 11.40
C GLN A 106 4.26 6.97 12.84
N LYS A 107 4.62 8.25 13.00
CA LYS A 107 4.85 8.82 14.33
C LYS A 107 3.54 8.88 15.10
N ASP A 108 3.59 8.52 16.37
CA ASP A 108 2.46 8.58 17.30
C ASP A 108 1.27 7.71 16.81
N GLY A 109 1.56 6.64 16.04
CA GLY A 109 0.54 5.83 15.34
C GLY A 109 -0.58 5.31 16.24
N ALA A 110 -0.25 4.81 17.43
CA ALA A 110 -1.26 4.32 18.38
C ALA A 110 -2.17 5.43 18.91
N GLU A 111 -1.62 6.61 19.21
CA GLU A 111 -2.41 7.77 19.65
C GLU A 111 -3.35 8.23 18.55
N LYS A 112 -2.85 8.32 17.31
CA LYS A 112 -3.66 8.67 16.14
C LYS A 112 -4.78 7.67 15.90
N MET A 113 -4.51 6.36 15.99
CA MET A 113 -5.56 5.34 15.82
C MET A 113 -6.59 5.37 16.95
N ARG A 114 -6.20 5.72 18.18
CA ARG A 114 -7.16 5.96 19.26
C ARG A 114 -8.07 7.14 18.96
N ASP A 115 -7.54 8.23 18.41
CA ASP A 115 -8.36 9.40 18.06
C ASP A 115 -9.30 9.12 16.89
N VAL A 116 -8.85 8.38 15.87
CA VAL A 116 -9.72 7.85 14.80
C VAL A 116 -10.83 6.98 15.39
N MET A 117 -10.51 6.01 16.24
CA MET A 117 -11.51 5.10 16.81
C MET A 117 -12.53 5.82 17.71
N LYS A 118 -12.10 6.84 18.48
CA LYS A 118 -13.03 7.69 19.26
C LYS A 118 -14.02 8.42 18.36
N ASP A 119 -13.55 8.99 17.26
CA ASP A 119 -14.41 9.68 16.30
C ASP A 119 -15.39 8.70 15.62
N ILE A 120 -14.91 7.51 15.22
CA ILE A 120 -15.77 6.41 14.72
C ILE A 120 -16.86 6.10 15.75
N LEU A 121 -16.52 5.82 17.01
CA LEU A 121 -17.49 5.51 18.06
C LEU A 121 -18.52 6.64 18.23
N SER A 122 -18.06 7.89 18.18
CA SER A 122 -18.92 9.08 18.31
C SER A 122 -19.92 9.19 17.15
N VAL A 123 -19.42 9.21 15.91
CA VAL A 123 -20.26 9.43 14.71
C VAL A 123 -21.17 8.24 14.41
N THR A 124 -20.73 7.03 14.77
CA THR A 124 -21.52 5.80 14.58
C THR A 124 -22.42 5.49 15.77
N LYS A 125 -22.32 6.21 16.89
CA LYS A 125 -22.98 5.87 18.16
C LYS A 125 -22.66 4.43 18.61
N GLY A 126 -21.40 4.02 18.42
CA GLY A 126 -20.88 2.73 18.86
C GLY A 126 -21.31 1.52 18.03
N SER A 127 -21.87 1.69 16.83
CA SER A 127 -22.25 0.55 15.99
C SER A 127 -22.07 0.77 14.50
N VAL A 128 -21.55 -0.23 13.80
CA VAL A 128 -21.52 -0.35 12.33
C VAL A 128 -22.26 -1.60 11.89
N ASP A 129 -22.88 -1.52 10.71
CA ASP A 129 -23.58 -2.67 10.14
C ASP A 129 -22.57 -3.68 9.57
N VAL A 130 -21.52 -3.17 8.95
CA VAL A 130 -20.46 -3.98 8.34
C VAL A 130 -19.09 -3.40 8.67
N LEU A 131 -18.16 -4.28 9.04
CA LEU A 131 -16.73 -4.05 9.02
C LEU A 131 -16.15 -4.84 7.85
N ALA A 132 -15.68 -4.17 6.80
CA ALA A 132 -14.91 -4.80 5.73
C ALA A 132 -13.42 -4.63 6.03
N VAL A 133 -12.68 -5.74 6.05
CA VAL A 133 -11.22 -5.72 6.18
C VAL A 133 -10.62 -6.22 4.87
N THR A 134 -9.85 -5.36 4.21
CA THR A 134 -9.52 -5.57 2.80
C THR A 134 -8.43 -6.62 2.61
N HIS A 135 -7.35 -6.55 3.39
CA HIS A 135 -6.25 -7.50 3.35
C HIS A 135 -5.33 -7.34 4.59
N GLU A 136 -4.39 -8.29 4.74
CA GLU A 136 -3.48 -8.38 5.89
C GLU A 136 -2.23 -7.50 5.73
N HIS A 137 -2.42 -6.19 5.62
CA HIS A 137 -1.35 -5.21 5.73
C HIS A 137 -1.52 -4.31 6.95
N TRP A 138 -0.39 -4.00 7.59
CA TRP A 138 -0.38 -3.30 8.88
C TRP A 138 -1.10 -1.94 8.80
N ASP A 139 -0.90 -1.20 7.73
CA ASP A 139 -1.55 0.08 7.46
C ASP A 139 -3.05 -0.02 7.12
N HIS A 140 -3.61 -1.23 7.09
CA HIS A 140 -5.04 -1.50 7.00
C HIS A 140 -5.64 -2.05 8.30
N VAL A 141 -4.84 -2.76 9.12
CA VAL A 141 -5.36 -3.48 10.31
C VAL A 141 -4.82 -2.98 11.65
N SER A 142 -3.77 -2.17 11.69
CA SER A 142 -3.05 -1.85 12.94
C SER A 142 -3.94 -1.22 13.99
N GLY A 143 -4.95 -0.43 13.60
CA GLY A 143 -5.85 0.29 14.49
C GLY A 143 -6.72 -0.63 15.32
N PHE A 144 -7.03 -1.85 14.84
CA PHE A 144 -7.78 -2.83 15.61
C PHE A 144 -7.00 -3.29 16.86
N GLN A 145 -5.68 -3.35 16.77
CA GLN A 145 -4.80 -3.66 17.90
C GLN A 145 -4.38 -2.38 18.67
N GLN A 146 -3.99 -1.33 17.96
CA GLN A 146 -3.48 -0.09 18.56
C GLN A 146 -4.55 0.68 19.35
N ALA A 147 -5.82 0.52 18.99
CA ALA A 147 -6.96 1.09 19.70
C ALA A 147 -7.91 0.00 20.23
N GLU A 148 -7.39 -1.19 20.55
CA GLU A 148 -8.18 -2.39 20.88
C GLU A 148 -9.24 -2.14 21.96
N GLU A 149 -8.90 -1.45 23.05
CA GLU A 149 -9.85 -1.12 24.12
C GLU A 149 -11.07 -0.31 23.61
N LEU A 150 -10.83 0.65 22.71
CA LEU A 150 -11.89 1.45 22.11
C LEU A 150 -12.66 0.64 21.06
N PHE A 151 -11.92 -0.12 20.25
CA PHE A 151 -12.50 -0.99 19.23
C PHE A 151 -13.40 -2.07 19.84
N ALA A 152 -13.09 -2.57 21.03
CA ALA A 152 -13.94 -3.48 21.80
C ALA A 152 -15.34 -2.90 22.01
N GLY A 153 -15.46 -1.58 22.21
CA GLY A 153 -16.73 -0.86 22.34
C GLY A 153 -17.52 -0.66 21.05
N LEU A 154 -16.96 -0.96 19.88
CA LEU A 154 -17.67 -0.89 18.59
C LEU A 154 -18.44 -2.19 18.34
N ALA A 155 -19.76 -2.11 18.28
CA ALA A 155 -20.61 -3.21 17.83
C ALA A 155 -20.54 -3.35 16.30
N VAL A 156 -20.37 -4.56 15.80
CA VAL A 156 -20.25 -4.86 14.38
C VAL A 156 -21.32 -5.89 14.01
N GLY A 157 -22.13 -5.59 13.00
CA GLY A 157 -23.18 -6.49 12.52
C GLY A 157 -22.65 -7.68 11.72
N GLN A 158 -21.74 -7.43 10.79
CA GLN A 158 -21.04 -8.45 9.99
C GLN A 158 -19.59 -8.04 9.77
N VAL A 159 -18.71 -9.04 9.66
CA VAL A 159 -17.34 -8.85 9.18
C VAL A 159 -17.25 -9.41 7.77
N TRP A 160 -16.78 -8.59 6.83
CA TRP A 160 -16.55 -8.98 5.43
C TRP A 160 -15.05 -9.05 5.17
N VAL A 161 -14.62 -10.13 4.53
CA VAL A 161 -13.23 -10.37 4.10
C VAL A 161 -13.24 -11.02 2.72
N ALA A 162 -12.11 -10.97 2.03
CA ALA A 162 -11.96 -11.70 0.76
C ALA A 162 -12.00 -13.22 0.96
N TRP A 163 -12.37 -13.96 -0.09
CA TRP A 163 -12.31 -15.43 -0.12
C TRP A 163 -10.92 -16.00 0.14
N THR A 164 -9.85 -15.22 -0.04
CA THR A 164 -8.47 -15.59 0.30
C THR A 164 -8.28 -15.84 1.81
N GLU A 165 -9.20 -15.36 2.63
CA GLU A 165 -9.26 -15.63 4.06
C GLU A 165 -10.08 -16.89 4.41
N ASP A 166 -10.79 -17.50 3.46
CA ASP A 166 -11.60 -18.69 3.73
C ASP A 166 -10.67 -19.87 4.06
N PRO A 167 -10.80 -20.50 5.24
CA PRO A 167 -9.99 -21.67 5.61
C PRO A 167 -10.34 -22.91 4.78
N ARG A 168 -11.46 -22.91 4.05
CA ARG A 168 -11.97 -24.04 3.27
C ARG A 168 -11.59 -23.97 1.80
N ASP A 169 -11.29 -22.78 1.28
CA ASP A 169 -10.91 -22.60 -0.13
C ASP A 169 -9.50 -23.15 -0.42
N GLU A 170 -9.38 -23.98 -1.46
CA GLU A 170 -8.12 -24.65 -1.80
C GLU A 170 -7.05 -23.71 -2.37
N LEU A 171 -7.46 -22.72 -3.17
CA LEU A 171 -6.54 -21.72 -3.69
C LEU A 171 -6.06 -20.81 -2.55
N ALA A 172 -6.94 -20.44 -1.62
CA ALA A 172 -6.58 -19.68 -0.42
C ALA A 172 -5.57 -20.43 0.45
N LYS A 173 -5.79 -21.74 0.69
CA LYS A 173 -4.81 -22.60 1.40
C LYS A 173 -3.46 -22.61 0.70
N LYS A 174 -3.44 -22.75 -0.63
CA LYS A 174 -2.21 -22.72 -1.42
C LYS A 174 -1.48 -21.39 -1.28
N LEU A 175 -2.17 -20.26 -1.47
CA LEU A 175 -1.59 -18.92 -1.36
C LEU A 175 -1.02 -18.66 0.05
N ARG A 176 -1.74 -19.05 1.11
CA ARG A 176 -1.24 -18.93 2.50
C ARG A 176 0.01 -19.77 2.73
N LYS A 177 0.06 -21.00 2.19
CA LYS A 177 1.24 -21.87 2.29
C LYS A 177 2.46 -21.24 1.59
N GLU A 178 2.28 -20.77 0.36
CA GLU A 178 3.34 -20.09 -0.39
C GLU A 178 3.82 -18.82 0.32
N ARG A 179 2.89 -18.01 0.86
CA ARG A 179 3.21 -16.82 1.67
C ARG A 179 4.00 -17.17 2.92
N ALA A 180 3.62 -18.23 3.64
CA ALA A 180 4.33 -18.69 4.84
C ALA A 180 5.75 -19.15 4.52
N GLN A 181 5.93 -19.93 3.43
CA GLN A 181 7.25 -20.32 2.94
C GLN A 181 8.10 -19.11 2.55
N ALA A 182 7.47 -18.11 1.93
CA ALA A 182 8.17 -16.89 1.59
C ALA A 182 8.57 -16.06 2.81
N LEU A 183 7.69 -15.89 3.80
CA LEU A 183 8.05 -15.23 5.05
C LEU A 183 9.22 -15.90 5.77
N GLN A 184 9.28 -17.24 5.76
CA GLN A 184 10.40 -17.99 6.35
C GLN A 184 11.72 -17.66 5.64
N LEU A 185 11.72 -17.59 4.31
CA LEU A 185 12.92 -17.22 3.55
C LEU A 185 13.34 -15.77 3.80
N VAL A 186 12.39 -14.84 3.86
CA VAL A 186 12.68 -13.44 4.25
C VAL A 186 13.33 -13.40 5.63
N SER A 187 12.77 -14.11 6.61
CA SER A 187 13.30 -14.14 7.97
C SER A 187 14.72 -14.71 8.02
N ALA A 188 14.97 -15.82 7.34
CA ALA A 188 16.30 -16.41 7.23
C ALA A 188 17.31 -15.45 6.57
N SER A 189 16.86 -14.68 5.58
CA SER A 189 17.67 -13.67 4.90
C SER A 189 18.05 -12.51 5.83
N VAL A 190 17.09 -12.05 6.65
CA VAL A 190 17.34 -11.03 7.69
C VAL A 190 18.36 -11.52 8.71
N ASP A 191 18.24 -12.76 9.17
CA ASP A 191 19.18 -13.35 10.13
C ASP A 191 20.58 -13.50 9.53
N ALA A 192 20.67 -13.90 8.25
CA ALA A 192 21.92 -13.98 7.52
C ALA A 192 22.59 -12.59 7.37
N PHE A 193 21.82 -11.54 7.04
CA PHE A 193 22.34 -10.17 6.99
C PHE A 193 22.89 -9.72 8.34
N LYS A 194 22.17 -9.98 9.43
CA LYS A 194 22.61 -9.65 10.80
C LYS A 194 23.88 -10.41 11.18
N ALA A 195 23.93 -11.71 10.90
CA ALA A 195 25.10 -12.55 11.18
C ALA A 195 26.35 -12.09 10.40
N ALA A 196 26.16 -11.53 9.19
CA ALA A 196 27.22 -10.96 8.37
C ALA A 196 27.61 -9.51 8.77
N GLY A 197 26.98 -8.93 9.81
CA GLY A 197 27.22 -7.54 10.21
C GLY A 197 26.64 -6.49 9.26
N ASN A 198 25.77 -6.89 8.33
CA ASN A 198 25.09 -6.00 7.40
C ASN A 198 23.70 -5.60 7.92
N GLU A 199 23.67 -4.81 8.99
CA GLU A 199 22.42 -4.32 9.60
C GLU A 199 21.57 -3.51 8.59
N ALA A 200 22.21 -2.74 7.72
CA ALA A 200 21.50 -1.96 6.70
C ALA A 200 20.73 -2.83 5.70
N GLY A 201 21.27 -3.98 5.32
CA GLY A 201 20.58 -4.97 4.47
C GLY A 201 19.41 -5.62 5.20
N ALA A 202 19.59 -6.00 6.47
CA ALA A 202 18.52 -6.52 7.31
C ALA A 202 17.37 -5.51 7.45
N ASP A 203 17.69 -4.25 7.74
CA ASP A 203 16.72 -3.17 7.87
C ASP A 203 16.00 -2.87 6.55
N SER A 204 16.68 -3.00 5.41
CA SER A 204 16.09 -2.87 4.07
C SER A 204 14.99 -3.91 3.85
N VAL A 205 15.30 -5.19 4.06
CA VAL A 205 14.36 -6.31 3.88
C VAL A 205 13.17 -6.20 4.84
N LEU A 206 13.42 -5.82 6.09
CA LEU A 206 12.35 -5.60 7.08
C LEU A 206 11.44 -4.44 6.69
N ALA A 207 11.99 -3.34 6.17
CA ALA A 207 11.20 -2.20 5.69
C ALA A 207 10.31 -2.59 4.50
N LEU A 208 10.85 -3.35 3.54
CA LEU A 208 10.13 -3.78 2.34
C LEU A 208 9.02 -4.80 2.63
N THR A 209 9.20 -5.70 3.61
CA THR A 209 8.15 -6.66 3.98
C THR A 209 7.08 -6.08 4.91
N GLY A 210 7.19 -4.81 5.29
CA GLY A 210 6.35 -4.23 6.34
C GLY A 210 6.60 -4.85 7.73
N MET A 211 7.65 -5.67 7.87
CA MET A 211 8.07 -6.30 9.12
C MET A 211 9.01 -5.40 9.94
N PHE A 212 9.23 -4.15 9.53
CA PHE A 212 10.07 -3.21 10.27
C PHE A 212 9.59 -3.07 11.72
N GLY A 213 10.48 -3.35 12.68
CA GLY A 213 10.10 -3.50 14.08
C GLY A 213 9.43 -4.86 14.37
N ALA A 214 8.40 -4.89 15.22
CA ALA A 214 7.72 -6.12 15.63
C ALA A 214 6.41 -6.38 14.85
N ALA A 215 6.31 -5.90 13.61
CA ALA A 215 5.04 -5.76 12.89
C ALA A 215 4.49 -7.06 12.25
N GLY A 216 5.33 -8.02 11.86
CA GLY A 216 4.89 -9.24 11.15
C GLY A 216 3.87 -10.08 11.94
N GLU A 217 4.25 -10.58 13.13
CA GLU A 217 3.33 -11.33 14.00
C GLU A 217 2.15 -10.49 14.49
N LYS A 218 2.38 -9.18 14.68
CA LYS A 218 1.33 -8.24 15.11
C LYS A 218 0.27 -8.02 14.03
N THR A 219 0.63 -8.05 12.76
CA THR A 219 -0.32 -7.82 11.65
C THR A 219 -1.38 -8.90 11.63
N LYS A 220 -0.97 -10.17 11.73
CA LYS A 220 -1.90 -11.30 11.82
C LYS A 220 -2.82 -11.18 13.04
N ALA A 221 -2.24 -10.87 14.21
CA ALA A 221 -3.02 -10.69 15.42
C ALA A 221 -4.05 -9.55 15.29
N ALA A 222 -3.67 -8.42 14.71
CA ALA A 222 -4.55 -7.28 14.48
C ALA A 222 -5.70 -7.63 13.51
N PHE A 223 -5.44 -8.40 12.46
CA PHE A 223 -6.50 -8.89 11.57
C PHE A 223 -7.40 -9.90 12.28
N ASP A 224 -6.85 -10.83 13.06
CA ASP A 224 -7.64 -11.80 13.82
C ASP A 224 -8.53 -11.10 14.87
N ILE A 225 -8.08 -10.00 15.50
CA ILE A 225 -8.92 -9.13 16.37
C ILE A 225 -10.13 -8.58 15.60
N ALA A 226 -9.93 -8.15 14.34
CA ALA A 226 -11.03 -7.67 13.51
C ALA A 226 -12.00 -8.79 13.13
N LYS A 227 -11.50 -9.97 12.73
CA LYS A 227 -12.33 -11.13 12.39
C LYS A 227 -13.12 -11.66 13.58
N ALA A 228 -12.57 -11.57 14.79
CA ALA A 228 -13.27 -11.97 16.01
C ALA A 228 -14.57 -11.17 16.27
N LYS A 229 -14.75 -10.01 15.64
CA LYS A 229 -16.03 -9.26 15.68
C LYS A 229 -17.19 -10.00 14.99
N ALA A 230 -16.93 -11.05 14.20
CA ALA A 230 -17.97 -11.95 13.70
C ALA A 230 -18.63 -12.80 14.83
N GLY A 231 -18.05 -12.81 16.03
CA GLY A 231 -18.58 -13.54 17.18
C GLY A 231 -18.39 -15.04 17.04
N SER A 232 -19.46 -15.81 17.28
CA SER A 232 -19.45 -17.28 17.15
C SER A 232 -19.62 -17.77 15.71
N GLY A 233 -19.86 -16.87 14.76
CA GLY A 233 -19.92 -17.17 13.33
C GLY A 233 -18.60 -16.89 12.63
N ASP A 234 -18.47 -17.41 11.40
CA ASP A 234 -17.39 -17.02 10.52
C ASP A 234 -17.63 -15.62 9.94
N PRO A 235 -16.56 -14.85 9.62
CA PRO A 235 -16.66 -13.74 8.69
C PRO A 235 -17.32 -14.16 7.37
N VAL A 236 -17.93 -13.21 6.67
CA VAL A 236 -18.44 -13.42 5.32
C VAL A 236 -17.27 -13.35 4.35
N TYR A 237 -16.94 -14.49 3.75
CA TYR A 237 -15.90 -14.61 2.71
C TYR A 237 -16.51 -14.24 1.34
N LEU A 238 -16.04 -13.15 0.75
CA LEU A 238 -16.62 -12.57 -0.46
C LEU A 238 -15.84 -12.95 -1.72
N HIS A 239 -16.57 -13.28 -2.77
CA HIS A 239 -16.06 -13.67 -4.07
C HIS A 239 -16.49 -12.69 -5.17
N PRO A 240 -15.63 -12.40 -6.17
CA PRO A 240 -16.04 -11.55 -7.29
C PRO A 240 -17.15 -12.14 -8.17
N ASN A 241 -17.36 -13.45 -8.10
CA ASN A 241 -18.43 -14.15 -8.83
C ASN A 241 -19.74 -14.21 -8.04
N ASP A 242 -19.77 -13.72 -6.79
CA ASP A 242 -20.98 -13.72 -5.99
C ASP A 242 -22.01 -12.73 -6.56
N PRO A 243 -23.32 -12.99 -6.41
CA PRO A 243 -24.34 -11.99 -6.71
C PRO A 243 -24.12 -10.71 -5.90
N PRO A 244 -24.48 -9.54 -6.44
CA PRO A 244 -24.36 -8.28 -5.71
C PRO A 244 -25.16 -8.30 -4.42
N ILE A 245 -24.55 -7.81 -3.34
CA ILE A 245 -25.14 -7.75 -2.02
C ILE A 245 -26.11 -6.56 -1.97
N VAL A 246 -27.34 -6.80 -1.53
CA VAL A 246 -28.34 -5.75 -1.28
C VAL A 246 -28.63 -5.69 0.22
N PRO A 247 -28.03 -4.75 0.95
CA PRO A 247 -28.27 -4.65 2.38
C PRO A 247 -29.75 -4.40 2.71
N LYS A 248 -30.24 -5.06 3.76
CA LYS A 248 -31.67 -5.03 4.13
C LYS A 248 -32.15 -3.59 4.33
N GLY A 249 -33.23 -3.20 3.66
CA GLY A 249 -33.81 -1.86 3.79
C GLY A 249 -33.03 -0.75 3.09
N CYS A 250 -32.06 -1.12 2.25
CA CYS A 250 -31.33 -0.21 1.36
C CYS A 250 -31.77 -0.43 -0.10
N ASP A 251 -31.45 0.53 -0.95
CA ASP A 251 -31.67 0.50 -2.41
C ASP A 251 -30.37 0.50 -3.23
N PHE A 252 -29.22 0.60 -2.56
CA PHE A 252 -27.91 0.41 -3.16
C PHE A 252 -27.50 -1.07 -3.21
N ARG A 253 -26.52 -1.38 -4.05
CA ARG A 253 -25.94 -2.72 -4.23
C ARG A 253 -24.43 -2.65 -4.05
N VAL A 254 -23.84 -3.71 -3.48
CA VAL A 254 -22.38 -3.84 -3.35
C VAL A 254 -21.91 -4.99 -4.23
N PHE A 255 -20.99 -4.67 -5.14
CA PHE A 255 -20.31 -5.61 -6.01
C PHE A 255 -18.89 -5.85 -5.47
N VAL A 256 -18.46 -7.11 -5.52
CA VAL A 256 -17.11 -7.53 -5.17
C VAL A 256 -16.33 -7.62 -6.47
N LEU A 257 -15.28 -6.81 -6.63
CA LEU A 257 -14.47 -6.82 -7.86
C LEU A 257 -13.20 -7.66 -7.70
N GLY A 258 -12.75 -7.86 -6.45
CA GLY A 258 -11.51 -8.56 -6.17
C GLY A 258 -11.48 -9.13 -4.76
N PRO A 259 -10.55 -10.06 -4.50
CA PRO A 259 -9.50 -10.50 -5.42
C PRO A 259 -9.99 -11.54 -6.44
N PRO A 260 -9.38 -11.65 -7.64
CA PRO A 260 -9.76 -12.66 -8.62
C PRO A 260 -9.47 -14.06 -8.10
N HIS A 261 -10.40 -15.00 -8.30
CA HIS A 261 -10.15 -16.43 -8.04
C HIS A 261 -9.41 -17.07 -9.22
N ASP A 262 -8.21 -16.55 -9.48
CA ASP A 262 -7.31 -17.04 -10.51
C ASP A 262 -5.87 -16.78 -10.05
N GLU A 263 -5.09 -17.86 -9.93
CA GLU A 263 -3.74 -17.78 -9.38
C GLU A 263 -2.82 -16.89 -10.23
N LYS A 264 -2.99 -16.92 -11.56
CA LYS A 264 -2.15 -16.14 -12.46
C LYS A 264 -2.47 -14.64 -12.34
N ALA A 265 -3.74 -14.29 -12.23
CA ALA A 265 -4.18 -12.91 -12.01
C ALA A 265 -3.71 -12.40 -10.64
N ILE A 266 -3.84 -13.19 -9.57
CA ILE A 266 -3.33 -12.82 -8.25
C ILE A 266 -1.81 -12.56 -8.31
N LYS A 267 -1.06 -13.40 -9.03
CA LYS A 267 0.40 -13.27 -9.17
C LYS A 267 0.86 -12.21 -10.20
N HIS A 268 -0.07 -11.46 -10.81
CA HIS A 268 0.24 -10.40 -11.76
C HIS A 268 0.30 -9.03 -11.07
N PHE A 269 1.49 -8.66 -10.57
CA PHE A 269 1.67 -7.47 -9.72
C PHE A 269 2.03 -6.20 -10.50
N ASN A 270 2.86 -6.36 -11.52
CA ASN A 270 3.55 -5.26 -12.18
C ASN A 270 3.01 -5.01 -13.58
N PRO A 271 3.05 -3.76 -14.08
CA PRO A 271 2.76 -3.48 -15.46
C PRO A 271 3.77 -4.15 -16.40
N SER A 272 3.36 -4.37 -17.64
CA SER A 272 4.20 -4.78 -18.75
C SER A 272 5.34 -3.79 -18.98
N LYS A 273 6.55 -4.33 -19.15
CA LYS A 273 7.74 -3.53 -19.52
C LYS A 273 7.65 -2.93 -20.92
N LYS A 274 6.93 -3.59 -21.84
CA LYS A 274 6.85 -3.18 -23.25
C LYS A 274 5.73 -2.18 -23.50
N ASN A 275 4.58 -2.40 -22.86
CA ASN A 275 3.37 -1.58 -22.99
C ASN A 275 2.85 -1.27 -21.58
N PRO A 276 3.47 -0.35 -20.82
CA PRO A 276 3.10 -0.11 -19.43
C PRO A 276 1.64 0.34 -19.29
N GLU A 277 0.82 -0.53 -18.70
CA GLU A 277 -0.60 -0.31 -18.48
C GLU A 277 -0.88 0.69 -17.35
N THR A 278 0.15 1.04 -16.58
CA THR A 278 0.09 2.03 -15.50
C THR A 278 0.98 3.24 -15.79
N TYR A 279 0.93 4.25 -14.92
CA TYR A 279 1.68 5.50 -15.05
C TYR A 279 3.14 5.25 -14.62
N GLU A 280 4.12 5.73 -15.40
CA GLU A 280 5.51 5.24 -15.36
C GLU A 280 6.22 5.38 -14.00
N LEU A 281 6.75 4.25 -13.51
CA LEU A 281 8.13 4.10 -13.03
C LEU A 281 8.53 2.67 -13.42
N ALA A 282 9.46 2.51 -14.36
CA ALA A 282 9.99 1.19 -14.70
C ALA A 282 10.87 0.68 -13.56
N LEU A 283 10.24 0.06 -12.55
CA LEU A 283 10.98 -0.86 -11.69
C LEU A 283 11.38 -2.06 -12.56
N ASP A 284 12.62 -2.50 -12.40
CA ASP A 284 13.26 -3.62 -13.09
C ASP A 284 12.60 -4.99 -12.82
N GLY A 285 11.52 -5.02 -12.03
CA GLY A 285 10.70 -6.17 -11.64
C GLY A 285 10.56 -7.21 -12.74
N SER A 286 11.30 -8.30 -12.58
CA SER A 286 11.52 -9.28 -13.64
C SER A 286 10.27 -10.12 -13.96
N GLY A 287 9.26 -10.16 -13.09
CA GLY A 287 8.05 -10.99 -13.27
C GLY A 287 8.35 -12.49 -13.43
N VAL A 288 9.62 -12.87 -13.34
CA VAL A 288 10.19 -14.21 -13.47
C VAL A 288 10.99 -14.38 -12.20
N LEU A 289 10.52 -15.25 -11.31
CA LEU A 289 11.24 -15.61 -10.09
C LEU A 289 12.70 -15.92 -10.48
N PRO A 290 13.72 -15.24 -9.89
CA PRO A 290 15.11 -15.60 -10.10
C PRO A 290 15.29 -17.11 -9.84
N LEU A 291 16.18 -17.78 -10.56
CA LEU A 291 16.31 -19.24 -10.50
C LEU A 291 16.54 -19.77 -9.06
N GLY A 292 17.24 -18.99 -8.22
CA GLY A 292 17.41 -19.28 -6.79
C GLY A 292 16.11 -19.22 -5.98
N VAL A 293 15.16 -18.36 -6.36
CA VAL A 293 13.82 -18.24 -5.78
C VAL A 293 12.90 -19.37 -6.24
N ILE A 294 12.97 -19.77 -7.53
CA ILE A 294 12.28 -20.99 -8.01
C ILE A 294 12.80 -22.22 -7.25
N GLY A 295 14.11 -22.32 -7.05
CA GLY A 295 14.72 -23.40 -6.27
C GLY A 295 14.29 -23.41 -4.80
N ALA A 296 14.12 -22.23 -4.18
CA ALA A 296 13.61 -22.09 -2.81
C ALA A 296 12.16 -22.54 -2.65
N LEU A 297 11.30 -22.09 -3.56
CA LEU A 297 9.86 -22.37 -3.52
C LEU A 297 9.52 -23.80 -3.99
N SER A 298 10.43 -24.43 -4.75
CA SER A 298 10.29 -25.81 -5.24
C SER A 298 11.08 -26.83 -4.41
N GLY A 299 11.80 -26.40 -3.39
CA GLY A 299 12.70 -27.23 -2.60
C GLY A 299 12.02 -27.89 -1.39
N ASP A 300 12.36 -29.15 -1.15
CA ASP A 300 11.86 -29.95 -0.04
C ASP A 300 12.47 -29.48 1.30
N GLY A 301 11.93 -28.40 1.88
CA GLY A 301 11.92 -28.12 3.32
C GLY A 301 13.23 -27.97 4.11
N ASP A 302 14.41 -28.21 3.52
CA ASP A 302 15.69 -28.16 4.22
C ASP A 302 16.40 -26.83 3.95
N GLY A 303 15.86 -25.75 4.55
CA GLY A 303 16.54 -24.52 5.03
C GLY A 303 17.40 -23.65 4.12
N ASP A 304 18.04 -24.19 3.09
CA ASP A 304 19.09 -23.53 2.33
C ASP A 304 18.63 -23.25 0.89
N VAL A 305 18.30 -21.98 0.65
CA VAL A 305 18.00 -21.45 -0.68
C VAL A 305 19.29 -21.32 -1.47
N ILE A 306 19.55 -22.29 -2.35
CA ILE A 306 20.81 -22.34 -3.09
C ILE A 306 20.54 -22.57 -4.60
N PRO A 307 21.13 -21.75 -5.50
CA PRO A 307 20.79 -21.67 -6.94
C PRO A 307 21.19 -22.88 -7.82
N PHE A 308 21.87 -23.89 -7.27
CA PHE A 308 22.32 -25.10 -7.99
C PHE A 308 21.68 -26.34 -7.38
N PRO A 309 21.59 -27.54 -7.96
CA PRO A 309 21.14 -28.75 -7.24
C PRO A 309 22.25 -29.32 -6.32
N PRO A 310 21.95 -30.14 -5.29
CA PRO A 310 22.96 -30.71 -4.38
C PRO A 310 24.15 -31.39 -5.10
N SER A 311 23.89 -32.04 -6.24
CA SER A 311 24.91 -32.69 -7.07
C SER A 311 25.91 -31.74 -7.73
N SER A 312 25.60 -30.44 -7.80
CA SER A 312 26.43 -29.40 -8.40
C SER A 312 26.99 -28.42 -7.35
N ARG A 313 27.00 -28.82 -6.07
CA ARG A 313 27.45 -27.99 -4.95
C ARG A 313 28.56 -28.65 -4.15
N ILE A 314 29.33 -27.82 -3.46
CA ILE A 314 30.19 -28.24 -2.35
C ILE A 314 29.62 -27.55 -1.10
N PRO A 315 29.18 -28.29 -0.06
CA PRO A 315 28.71 -27.68 1.19
C PRO A 315 29.77 -26.76 1.80
N LEU A 316 29.36 -25.63 2.38
CA LEU A 316 30.30 -24.68 3.00
C LEU A 316 31.17 -25.36 4.08
N SER A 317 30.57 -26.22 4.90
CA SER A 317 31.27 -27.04 5.89
C SER A 317 32.37 -27.95 5.30
N MET A 318 32.15 -28.49 4.09
CA MET A 318 33.17 -29.27 3.38
C MET A 318 34.22 -28.39 2.69
N SER A 319 33.84 -27.17 2.30
CA SER A 319 34.75 -26.24 1.61
C SER A 319 35.88 -25.74 2.52
N GLU A 320 35.66 -25.67 3.84
CA GLU A 320 36.68 -25.23 4.80
C GLU A 320 37.87 -26.20 4.86
N GLY A 321 37.62 -27.51 4.68
CA GLY A 321 38.65 -28.53 4.57
C GLY A 321 39.37 -28.56 3.23
N HIS A 322 38.80 -27.94 2.19
CA HIS A 322 39.37 -27.98 0.84
C HIS A 322 40.46 -26.92 0.65
N ARG A 323 41.68 -27.36 0.32
CA ARG A 323 42.89 -26.50 0.25
C ARG A 323 42.68 -25.21 -0.56
N PHE A 324 41.99 -25.29 -1.70
CA PHE A 324 41.73 -24.11 -2.53
C PHE A 324 40.81 -23.10 -1.83
N PHE A 325 39.66 -23.56 -1.31
CA PHE A 325 38.67 -22.67 -0.68
C PHE A 325 39.18 -22.16 0.67
N ARG A 326 39.88 -22.98 1.46
CA ARG A 326 40.53 -22.51 2.69
C ARG A 326 41.41 -21.31 2.43
N LYS A 327 42.27 -21.35 1.40
CA LYS A 327 43.20 -20.26 1.05
C LYS A 327 42.50 -19.08 0.35
N ALA A 328 41.61 -19.36 -0.59
CA ALA A 328 41.05 -18.34 -1.47
C ALA A 328 39.77 -17.68 -0.94
N TYR A 329 39.02 -18.39 -0.09
CA TYR A 329 37.70 -18.00 0.41
C TYR A 329 37.71 -17.74 1.92
N TRP A 330 38.05 -18.74 2.74
CA TRP A 330 37.95 -18.65 4.22
C TRP A 330 39.04 -17.80 4.88
N THR A 331 40.27 -17.86 4.37
CA THR A 331 41.42 -17.07 4.86
C THR A 331 41.85 -15.98 3.88
N GLY A 332 41.09 -15.80 2.80
CA GLY A 332 41.31 -14.78 1.80
C GLY A 332 40.86 -13.40 2.27
N ALA A 333 41.07 -12.38 1.44
CA ALA A 333 40.52 -11.05 1.69
C ALA A 333 38.98 -11.08 1.61
N ASP A 334 38.31 -10.25 2.42
CA ASP A 334 36.85 -10.25 2.59
C ASP A 334 36.07 -10.13 1.26
N TRP A 335 36.57 -9.37 0.29
CA TRP A 335 35.94 -9.20 -1.03
C TRP A 335 35.82 -10.49 -1.86
N ARG A 336 36.47 -11.58 -1.44
CA ARG A 336 36.37 -12.89 -2.11
C ARG A 336 35.26 -13.77 -1.55
N ARG A 337 34.69 -13.39 -0.40
CA ARG A 337 33.58 -14.11 0.22
C ARG A 337 32.28 -13.68 -0.46
N ILE A 338 31.43 -14.66 -0.76
CA ILE A 338 30.13 -14.47 -1.39
C ILE A 338 29.00 -14.92 -0.45
N ASP A 339 29.29 -14.97 0.86
CA ASP A 339 28.38 -15.51 1.89
C ASP A 339 27.04 -14.79 1.94
N THR A 340 27.00 -13.55 1.44
CA THR A 340 25.81 -12.71 1.34
C THR A 340 25.39 -12.43 -0.11
N ASP A 341 26.10 -12.91 -1.13
CA ASP A 341 25.77 -12.59 -2.54
C ASP A 341 24.42 -13.20 -2.95
N TRP A 342 24.05 -14.34 -2.38
CA TRP A 342 22.72 -14.93 -2.57
C TRP A 342 21.60 -14.04 -1.98
N LEU A 343 21.93 -13.13 -1.06
CA LEU A 343 21.00 -12.16 -0.50
C LEU A 343 20.75 -10.96 -1.43
N GLY A 344 21.51 -10.81 -2.53
CA GLY A 344 21.39 -9.67 -3.45
C GLY A 344 20.00 -9.49 -4.08
N ASN A 345 19.15 -10.52 -4.04
CA ASN A 345 17.78 -10.50 -4.58
C ASN A 345 16.68 -10.51 -3.50
N THR A 346 17.04 -10.38 -2.22
CA THR A 346 16.07 -10.48 -1.10
C THR A 346 15.10 -9.31 -1.03
N ASP A 347 15.51 -8.13 -1.49
CA ASP A 347 14.63 -6.97 -1.65
C ASP A 347 13.52 -7.22 -2.70
N GLU A 348 13.84 -7.86 -3.84
CA GLU A 348 12.85 -8.24 -4.86
C GLU A 348 11.86 -9.26 -4.28
N PHE A 349 12.34 -10.21 -3.48
CA PHE A 349 11.49 -11.19 -2.81
C PHE A 349 10.55 -10.58 -1.76
N ALA A 350 11.06 -9.63 -0.96
CA ALA A 350 10.27 -8.87 0.00
C ALA A 350 9.15 -8.06 -0.69
N LEU A 351 9.49 -7.40 -1.80
CA LEU A 351 8.53 -6.66 -2.63
C LEU A 351 7.47 -7.56 -3.27
N MET A 352 7.86 -8.75 -3.73
CA MET A 352 6.92 -9.74 -4.28
C MET A 352 5.96 -10.25 -3.21
N LEU A 353 6.44 -10.48 -1.98
CA LEU A 353 5.62 -10.92 -0.86
C LEU A 353 4.56 -9.87 -0.46
N GLN A 354 4.96 -8.60 -0.41
CA GLN A 354 4.03 -7.49 -0.20
C GLN A 354 3.00 -7.42 -1.34
N SER A 355 3.46 -7.50 -2.60
CA SER A 355 2.59 -7.46 -3.78
C SER A 355 1.62 -8.64 -3.85
N ALA A 356 2.05 -9.83 -3.41
CA ALA A 356 1.20 -11.00 -3.28
C ALA A 356 0.03 -10.77 -2.32
N THR A 357 0.25 -10.02 -1.24
CA THR A 357 -0.80 -9.67 -0.27
C THR A 357 -1.68 -8.53 -0.78
N ASN A 358 -1.12 -7.55 -1.50
CA ASN A 358 -1.89 -6.47 -2.13
C ASN A 358 -2.96 -7.02 -3.08
N ASN A 359 -2.60 -8.01 -3.91
CA ASN A 359 -3.54 -8.60 -4.86
C ASN A 359 -4.56 -9.56 -4.23
N THR A 360 -4.52 -9.81 -2.92
CA THR A 360 -5.61 -10.47 -2.17
C THR A 360 -6.64 -9.49 -1.60
N SER A 361 -6.54 -8.19 -1.94
CA SER A 361 -7.45 -7.15 -1.48
C SER A 361 -8.91 -7.41 -1.83
N LEU A 362 -9.80 -7.33 -0.83
CA LEU A 362 -11.23 -7.17 -1.06
C LEU A 362 -11.50 -5.80 -1.69
N VAL A 363 -12.04 -5.81 -2.92
CA VAL A 363 -12.38 -4.59 -3.66
C VAL A 363 -13.89 -4.46 -3.77
N LEU A 364 -14.42 -3.31 -3.39
CA LEU A 364 -15.85 -3.05 -3.36
C LEU A 364 -16.24 -1.92 -4.31
N ALA A 365 -17.28 -2.15 -5.12
CA ALA A 365 -17.98 -1.11 -5.85
C ALA A 365 -19.42 -1.01 -5.33
N ILE A 366 -19.80 0.18 -4.84
CA ILE A 366 -21.14 0.43 -4.30
C ILE A 366 -21.94 1.20 -5.34
N GLU A 367 -22.91 0.54 -5.97
CA GLU A 367 -23.87 1.16 -6.89
C GLU A 367 -25.02 1.77 -6.08
N LEU A 368 -25.15 3.09 -6.12
CA LEU A 368 -26.24 3.85 -5.51
C LEU A 368 -27.56 3.66 -6.29
N ALA A 369 -28.67 4.11 -5.71
CA ALA A 369 -30.01 3.91 -6.25
C ALA A 369 -30.22 4.45 -7.68
N ASP A 370 -29.49 5.50 -8.05
CA ASP A 370 -29.52 6.13 -9.38
C ASP A 370 -28.45 5.58 -10.34
N GLY A 371 -27.67 4.59 -9.89
CA GLY A 371 -26.65 3.91 -10.69
C GLY A 371 -25.26 4.55 -10.65
N ASP A 372 -25.05 5.65 -9.93
CA ASP A 372 -23.71 6.17 -9.63
C ASP A 372 -22.93 5.16 -8.78
N VAL A 373 -21.61 5.06 -8.98
CA VAL A 373 -20.76 4.08 -8.30
C VAL A 373 -19.71 4.76 -7.39
N LEU A 374 -19.55 4.22 -6.18
CA LEU A 374 -18.43 4.52 -5.27
C LEU A 374 -17.45 3.34 -5.30
N LEU A 375 -16.22 3.58 -5.75
CA LEU A 375 -15.20 2.54 -5.90
C LEU A 375 -14.15 2.61 -4.77
N PHE A 376 -13.96 1.49 -4.08
CA PHE A 376 -12.95 1.31 -3.04
C PHE A 376 -11.96 0.23 -3.45
N ALA A 377 -10.85 0.64 -4.07
CA ALA A 377 -9.88 -0.29 -4.69
C ALA A 377 -8.88 -0.94 -3.73
N ALA A 378 -8.95 -0.63 -2.42
CA ALA A 378 -7.99 -1.13 -1.43
C ALA A 378 -6.56 -0.99 -1.96
N ASP A 379 -5.79 -2.09 -2.03
CA ASP A 379 -4.45 -2.13 -2.60
C ASP A 379 -4.35 -2.98 -3.87
N ALA A 380 -5.46 -3.13 -4.59
CA ALA A 380 -5.51 -3.86 -5.85
C ALA A 380 -4.45 -3.36 -6.86
N GLN A 381 -3.66 -4.30 -7.38
CA GLN A 381 -2.64 -4.05 -8.40
C GLN A 381 -3.09 -4.61 -9.77
N VAL A 382 -2.21 -4.52 -10.78
CA VAL A 382 -2.51 -4.76 -12.21
C VAL A 382 -3.35 -6.01 -12.48
N GLY A 383 -3.05 -7.13 -11.84
CA GLY A 383 -3.79 -8.39 -12.00
C GLY A 383 -5.27 -8.30 -11.59
N ASN A 384 -5.59 -7.53 -10.54
CA ASN A 384 -6.97 -7.24 -10.17
C ASN A 384 -7.66 -6.43 -11.27
N TRP A 385 -7.08 -5.33 -11.73
CA TRP A 385 -7.68 -4.47 -12.76
C TRP A 385 -7.99 -5.21 -14.07
N HIS A 386 -7.09 -6.07 -14.52
CA HIS A 386 -7.34 -6.94 -15.67
C HIS A 386 -8.52 -7.89 -15.42
N SER A 387 -8.60 -8.48 -14.22
CA SER A 387 -9.69 -9.41 -13.90
C SER A 387 -11.07 -8.74 -13.93
N TRP A 388 -11.13 -7.43 -13.63
CA TRP A 388 -12.39 -6.68 -13.63
C TRP A 388 -13.01 -6.57 -15.02
N GLN A 389 -12.19 -6.61 -16.07
CA GLN A 389 -12.67 -6.46 -17.45
C GLN A 389 -13.63 -7.57 -17.88
N THR A 390 -13.52 -8.75 -17.26
CA THR A 390 -14.36 -9.92 -17.56
C THR A 390 -15.49 -10.15 -16.57
N LEU A 391 -15.61 -9.34 -15.51
CA LEU A 391 -16.65 -9.53 -14.51
C LEU A 391 -18.03 -9.11 -15.04
N GLU A 392 -19.02 -9.94 -14.72
CA GLU A 392 -20.41 -9.73 -15.08
C GLU A 392 -21.34 -10.31 -14.01
N TRP A 393 -22.41 -9.58 -13.71
CA TRP A 393 -23.48 -10.00 -12.78
C TRP A 393 -24.85 -9.77 -13.40
N GLY A 394 -25.77 -10.72 -13.16
CA GLY A 394 -27.16 -10.63 -13.63
C GLY A 394 -27.31 -10.80 -15.15
N THR A 395 -28.53 -10.58 -15.66
CA THR A 395 -28.86 -10.70 -17.09
C THR A 395 -29.85 -9.61 -17.50
N GLY A 396 -29.99 -9.37 -18.81
CA GLY A 396 -30.94 -8.39 -19.35
C GLY A 396 -30.70 -6.97 -18.83
N ALA A 397 -31.77 -6.29 -18.38
CA ALA A 397 -31.69 -4.92 -17.86
C ALA A 397 -30.95 -4.80 -16.51
N GLU A 398 -30.86 -5.91 -15.75
CA GLU A 398 -30.13 -5.97 -14.48
C GLU A 398 -28.65 -6.32 -14.67
N ARG A 399 -28.22 -6.60 -15.91
CA ARG A 399 -26.82 -6.92 -16.22
C ARG A 399 -25.91 -5.77 -15.79
N ARG A 400 -24.83 -6.10 -15.08
CA ARG A 400 -23.74 -5.20 -14.71
C ARG A 400 -22.43 -5.84 -15.12
N THR A 401 -21.49 -5.04 -15.58
CA THR A 401 -20.13 -5.49 -15.92
C THR A 401 -19.10 -4.67 -15.16
N GLY A 402 -17.90 -5.21 -14.96
CA GLY A 402 -16.80 -4.46 -14.35
C GLY A 402 -16.53 -3.13 -15.07
N PRO A 403 -16.34 -3.11 -16.41
CA PRO A 403 -16.21 -1.86 -17.16
C PRO A 403 -17.41 -0.91 -17.01
N GLY A 404 -18.64 -1.44 -16.91
CA GLY A 404 -19.84 -0.65 -16.70
C GLY A 404 -19.93 -0.02 -15.29
N LEU A 405 -19.37 -0.67 -14.27
CA LEU A 405 -19.21 -0.10 -12.94
C LEU A 405 -18.12 0.98 -12.91
N LEU A 406 -16.97 0.73 -13.55
CA LEU A 406 -15.90 1.72 -13.71
C LEU A 406 -16.42 2.98 -14.43
N GLY A 407 -17.15 2.79 -15.53
CA GLY A 407 -17.81 3.86 -16.30
C GLY A 407 -18.62 4.85 -15.48
N ARG A 408 -19.32 4.35 -14.45
CA ARG A 408 -20.25 5.09 -13.60
C ARG A 408 -19.64 5.50 -12.26
N THR A 409 -18.35 5.26 -12.07
CA THR A 409 -17.66 5.61 -10.83
C THR A 409 -17.58 7.13 -10.68
N ILE A 410 -18.18 7.68 -9.63
CA ILE A 410 -18.14 9.11 -9.29
C ILE A 410 -17.15 9.42 -8.16
N PHE A 411 -16.86 8.44 -7.30
CA PHE A 411 -15.90 8.51 -6.21
C PHE A 411 -14.92 7.35 -6.30
N TYR A 412 -13.63 7.62 -6.16
CA TYR A 412 -12.58 6.61 -6.21
C TYR A 412 -11.62 6.74 -5.01
N LYS A 413 -11.60 5.75 -4.10
CA LYS A 413 -10.43 5.54 -3.23
C LYS A 413 -9.34 4.94 -4.09
N VAL A 414 -8.30 5.72 -4.33
CA VAL A 414 -7.18 5.35 -5.18
C VAL A 414 -6.46 4.14 -4.59
N GLY A 415 -6.21 3.13 -5.43
CA GLY A 415 -5.59 1.88 -5.00
C GLY A 415 -4.19 2.11 -4.41
N HIS A 416 -3.75 1.26 -3.49
CA HIS A 416 -2.33 1.09 -3.08
C HIS A 416 -1.61 2.43 -2.85
N HIS A 417 -2.31 3.35 -2.16
CA HIS A 417 -1.85 4.70 -1.81
C HIS A 417 -1.29 5.54 -3.00
N GLY A 418 -1.71 5.22 -4.22
CA GLY A 418 -1.22 5.85 -5.45
C GLY A 418 0.14 5.35 -5.92
N SER A 419 0.51 4.10 -5.61
CA SER A 419 1.71 3.44 -6.14
C SER A 419 1.68 3.35 -7.68
N HIS A 420 2.85 3.11 -8.27
CA HIS A 420 3.02 2.93 -9.71
C HIS A 420 2.18 1.80 -10.34
N ASN A 421 1.75 0.81 -9.54
CA ASN A 421 0.91 -0.30 -10.00
C ASN A 421 -0.53 -0.25 -9.47
N ALA A 422 -0.94 0.87 -8.87
CA ALA A 422 -2.23 1.05 -8.19
C ALA A 422 -3.44 1.19 -9.11
N THR A 423 -3.25 1.82 -10.27
CA THR A 423 -4.35 2.22 -11.16
C THR A 423 -3.90 2.06 -12.60
N MET A 424 -4.63 1.26 -13.38
CA MET A 424 -4.43 1.15 -14.82
C MET A 424 -4.92 2.40 -15.57
N LYS A 425 -4.35 2.63 -16.76
CA LYS A 425 -4.76 3.67 -17.71
C LYS A 425 -6.05 3.25 -18.43
N GLU A 426 -5.92 2.64 -19.61
CA GLU A 426 -7.01 2.29 -20.54
C GLU A 426 -8.08 1.41 -19.87
N GLU A 427 -7.68 0.39 -19.11
CA GLU A 427 -8.59 -0.54 -18.42
C GLU A 427 -8.99 -0.07 -17.00
N GLY A 428 -8.57 1.14 -16.61
CA GLY A 428 -8.80 1.69 -15.27
C GLY A 428 -9.33 3.11 -15.31
N LEU A 429 -8.47 4.09 -15.05
CA LEU A 429 -8.86 5.50 -14.92
C LEU A 429 -9.56 6.04 -16.18
N GLU A 430 -9.16 5.59 -17.37
CA GLU A 430 -9.74 6.01 -18.65
C GLU A 430 -11.14 5.44 -18.90
N LEU A 431 -11.53 4.37 -18.19
CA LEU A 431 -12.92 3.92 -18.16
C LEU A 431 -13.79 4.77 -17.22
N MET A 432 -13.23 5.40 -16.19
CA MET A 432 -13.98 6.18 -15.19
C MET A 432 -14.45 7.55 -15.71
N THR A 433 -15.33 7.55 -16.70
CA THR A 433 -15.81 8.77 -17.38
C THR A 433 -16.69 9.66 -16.50
N ALA A 434 -17.35 9.10 -15.48
CA ALA A 434 -18.17 9.83 -14.52
C ALA A 434 -17.40 10.37 -13.29
N LEU A 435 -16.08 10.15 -13.21
CA LEU A 435 -15.31 10.40 -11.98
C LEU A 435 -15.33 11.87 -11.58
N LYS A 436 -15.84 12.15 -10.38
CA LYS A 436 -15.92 13.51 -9.80
C LYS A 436 -14.88 13.75 -8.73
N THR A 437 -14.51 12.74 -7.95
CA THR A 437 -13.56 12.91 -6.84
C THR A 437 -12.73 11.64 -6.65
N ALA A 438 -11.43 11.82 -6.54
CA ALA A 438 -10.49 10.76 -6.18
C ALA A 438 -9.80 11.13 -4.87
N ILE A 439 -9.64 10.17 -3.96
CA ILE A 439 -8.89 10.36 -2.72
C ILE A 439 -7.77 9.34 -2.65
N ILE A 440 -6.58 9.83 -2.34
CA ILE A 440 -5.37 9.04 -2.11
C ILE A 440 -5.08 9.09 -0.60
N PRO A 441 -5.38 8.02 0.16
CA PRO A 441 -4.93 7.89 1.55
C PRO A 441 -3.42 7.68 1.53
N VAL A 442 -2.64 8.72 1.79
CA VAL A 442 -1.18 8.68 1.67
C VAL A 442 -0.55 9.69 2.61
N ASP A 443 0.64 9.35 3.11
CA ASP A 443 1.58 10.29 3.72
C ASP A 443 2.92 10.10 3.03
N GLU A 444 3.27 11.01 2.12
CA GLU A 444 4.45 10.91 1.27
C GLU A 444 5.75 10.92 2.11
N VAL A 445 5.75 11.57 3.27
CA VAL A 445 6.91 11.58 4.17
C VAL A 445 7.08 10.22 4.83
N VAL A 446 5.98 9.60 5.28
CA VAL A 446 6.00 8.24 5.83
C VAL A 446 6.34 7.21 4.76
N ALA A 447 5.78 7.32 3.55
CA ALA A 447 6.08 6.41 2.45
C ALA A 447 7.57 6.41 2.08
N LYS A 448 8.22 7.59 2.09
CA LYS A 448 9.68 7.71 1.92
C LYS A 448 10.47 7.02 3.04
N LYS A 449 10.02 7.12 4.30
CA LYS A 449 10.64 6.41 5.44
C LYS A 449 10.51 4.88 5.30
N MET A 450 9.37 4.42 4.79
CA MET A 450 9.10 3.01 4.49
C MET A 450 9.84 2.51 3.24
N ARG A 451 10.52 3.39 2.50
CA ARG A 451 11.17 3.09 1.21
C ARG A 451 10.21 2.61 0.12
N TRP A 452 8.92 2.97 0.19
CA TRP A 452 7.89 2.58 -0.80
C TRP A 452 7.93 3.39 -2.11
N GLY A 453 9.10 3.92 -2.48
CA GLY A 453 9.32 4.61 -3.76
C GLY A 453 8.53 5.92 -3.93
N ALA A 454 8.19 6.23 -5.18
CA ALA A 454 7.41 7.41 -5.55
C ALA A 454 5.92 7.17 -5.26
N MET A 455 5.53 7.35 -3.99
CA MET A 455 4.16 7.19 -3.51
C MET A 455 3.68 8.47 -2.81
N PRO A 456 2.64 9.15 -3.33
CA PRO A 456 1.92 8.80 -4.56
C PRO A 456 2.74 9.15 -5.80
N LEU A 457 2.53 8.40 -6.89
CA LEU A 457 3.20 8.64 -8.15
C LEU A 457 2.70 9.94 -8.79
N SER A 458 3.61 10.86 -9.11
CA SER A 458 3.24 12.20 -9.59
C SER A 458 2.44 12.18 -10.91
N SER A 459 2.75 11.26 -11.81
CA SER A 459 2.02 11.09 -13.09
C SER A 459 0.60 10.56 -12.88
N LEU A 460 0.39 9.65 -11.91
CA LEU A 460 -0.96 9.22 -11.52
C LEU A 460 -1.75 10.36 -10.86
N VAL A 461 -1.12 11.14 -9.97
CA VAL A 461 -1.75 12.32 -9.35
C VAL A 461 -2.19 13.33 -10.42
N ALA A 462 -1.36 13.58 -11.43
CA ALA A 462 -1.70 14.45 -12.54
C ALA A 462 -2.89 13.92 -13.34
N ALA A 463 -2.88 12.65 -13.75
CA ALA A 463 -3.97 12.03 -14.49
C ALA A 463 -5.30 12.04 -13.72
N LEU A 464 -5.26 11.76 -12.41
CA LEU A 464 -6.43 11.87 -11.53
C LEU A 464 -6.93 13.32 -11.45
N SER A 465 -6.03 14.29 -11.34
CA SER A 465 -6.38 15.71 -11.27
C SER A 465 -7.05 16.17 -12.56
N ASP A 466 -6.53 15.77 -13.72
CA ASP A 466 -7.14 16.07 -15.02
C ASP A 466 -8.53 15.44 -15.13
N ARG A 467 -8.66 14.16 -14.74
CA ARG A 467 -9.93 13.44 -14.81
C ARG A 467 -11.01 14.02 -13.88
N THR A 468 -10.62 14.41 -12.68
CA THR A 468 -11.52 14.92 -11.63
C THR A 468 -11.74 16.43 -11.70
N GLN A 469 -11.17 17.12 -12.70
CA GLN A 469 -11.18 18.58 -12.80
C GLN A 469 -10.68 19.24 -11.50
N ALA A 470 -9.48 18.82 -11.06
CA ALA A 470 -8.78 19.25 -9.85
C ALA A 470 -9.45 18.86 -8.51
N ARG A 471 -10.32 17.84 -8.49
CA ARG A 471 -10.90 17.25 -7.26
C ARG A 471 -10.20 15.96 -6.84
N THR A 472 -8.87 15.94 -6.93
CA THR A 472 -8.02 14.87 -6.38
C THR A 472 -7.49 15.29 -5.01
N LEU A 473 -7.82 14.52 -3.98
CA LEU A 473 -7.43 14.78 -2.59
C LEU A 473 -6.34 13.83 -2.15
N ARG A 474 -5.38 14.33 -1.36
CA ARG A 474 -4.42 13.52 -0.62
C ARG A 474 -4.63 13.72 0.86
N THR A 475 -4.63 12.66 1.66
CA THR A 475 -4.89 12.79 3.10
C THR A 475 -3.81 13.58 3.85
N ASP A 476 -2.56 13.55 3.37
CA ASP A 476 -1.43 14.35 3.88
C ASP A 476 -1.43 15.83 3.50
N LYS A 477 -2.40 16.29 2.70
CA LYS A 477 -2.48 17.69 2.27
C LYS A 477 -3.84 18.29 2.60
N THR A 478 -3.82 19.51 3.14
CA THR A 478 -5.04 20.32 3.22
C THR A 478 -5.23 21.05 1.89
N PRO A 479 -6.38 20.92 1.21
CA PRO A 479 -6.65 21.63 -0.03
C PRO A 479 -6.57 23.16 0.16
N GLU A 480 -6.00 23.86 -0.82
CA GLU A 480 -5.86 25.33 -0.77
C GLU A 480 -7.21 26.05 -0.93
N ALA A 481 -8.15 25.43 -1.65
CA ALA A 481 -9.49 25.95 -1.90
C ALA A 481 -10.55 25.05 -1.27
N THR A 482 -11.68 25.65 -0.90
CA THR A 482 -12.88 24.91 -0.50
C THR A 482 -13.41 24.10 -1.68
N ILE A 483 -13.74 22.83 -1.43
CA ILE A 483 -14.29 21.93 -2.44
C ILE A 483 -15.74 21.66 -2.10
N ALA A 484 -16.64 21.94 -3.04
CA ALA A 484 -18.08 21.73 -2.84
C ALA A 484 -18.38 20.27 -2.45
N GLY A 485 -19.20 20.10 -1.42
CA GLY A 485 -19.56 18.78 -0.89
C GLY A 485 -18.44 18.07 -0.13
N VAL A 486 -17.32 18.75 0.21
CA VAL A 486 -16.23 18.16 1.01
C VAL A 486 -15.98 19.01 2.26
N GLN A 487 -16.27 18.46 3.42
CA GLN A 487 -15.81 18.99 4.69
C GLN A 487 -14.36 18.57 4.92
N VAL A 488 -13.50 19.54 5.21
CA VAL A 488 -12.09 19.32 5.56
C VAL A 488 -11.92 19.53 7.06
N ASP A 489 -11.61 18.46 7.79
CA ASP A 489 -11.17 18.47 9.18
C ASP A 489 -9.70 18.01 9.25
N ASP A 490 -9.02 18.29 10.37
CA ASP A 490 -7.66 17.83 10.59
C ASP A 490 -7.59 16.29 10.67
N LEU A 491 -8.65 15.65 11.19
CA LEU A 491 -8.71 14.20 11.35
C LEU A 491 -9.28 13.47 10.13
N TYR A 492 -10.09 14.12 9.29
CA TYR A 492 -10.77 13.46 8.17
C TYR A 492 -11.18 14.42 7.04
N PHE A 493 -11.40 13.85 5.86
CA PHE A 493 -12.30 14.43 4.86
C PHE A 493 -13.68 13.79 4.99
N GLU A 494 -14.76 14.57 4.94
CA GLU A 494 -16.12 14.05 4.87
C GLU A 494 -16.81 14.57 3.60
N LEU A 495 -17.17 13.63 2.72
CA LEU A 495 -17.75 13.90 1.43
C LEU A 495 -19.24 13.63 1.47
N THR A 496 -20.00 14.57 0.93
CA THR A 496 -21.45 14.49 0.76
C THR A 496 -21.74 14.22 -0.72
N VAL A 497 -22.33 13.06 -1.02
CA VAL A 497 -22.63 12.57 -2.38
C VAL A 497 -24.10 12.74 -2.74
#